data_AF-A0A7W0K9Q2-F1
#
_entry.id   AF-A0A7W0K9Q2-F1
#
_cell.length_a   1.000
_cell.length_b   1.000
_cell.length_c   1.000
_cell.angle_alpha   90.00
_cell.angle_beta   90.00
_cell.angle_gamma   90.00
#
_symmetry.space_group_name_H-M   'P 1'
#
loop_
_entity.id
_entity.type
_entity.pdbx_description
1 polymer ?
#
loop_
_entity_poly.entity_id
_entity_poly.type
_entity_poly.pdbx_seq_one_letter_code
_entity_poly.pdbx_strand_id
1 'polypeptide(L)' 'MQTFDQSIFSLYSHGLVTLEEALRWASNVDEFKLKVQGISTTADTSRDQMASTIFGNPSGKPAKGAAPEITRFGK' A
#
# COMPACT_ATOMS: atom_id res chain seq x y z
N MET A 1 4.39 11.12 -3.25
CA MET A 1 5.82 10.87 -3.54
C MET A 1 6.12 9.41 -3.22
N GLN A 2 6.88 8.67 -4.04
CA GLN A 2 7.34 7.31 -3.68
C GLN A 2 8.50 7.45 -2.69
N THR A 3 8.47 6.68 -1.61
CA THR A 3 9.55 6.68 -0.61
C THR A 3 10.56 5.58 -0.95
N PHE A 4 11.82 5.78 -0.58
CA PHE A 4 12.91 4.83 -0.83
C PHE A 4 12.61 3.42 -0.26
N ASP A 5 11.99 3.37 0.92
CA ASP A 5 11.58 2.12 1.59
C ASP A 5 10.60 1.28 0.75
N GLN A 6 9.76 1.94 -0.05
CA GLN A 6 8.84 1.25 -0.96
C GLN A 6 9.57 0.61 -2.15
N SER A 7 10.61 1.27 -2.64
CA SER A 7 11.47 0.71 -3.70
C SER A 7 12.22 -0.52 -3.18
N ILE A 8 12.80 -0.45 -1.97
CA ILE A 8 13.43 -1.59 -1.30
C ILE A 8 12.45 -2.76 -1.14
N PHE A 9 11.23 -2.48 -0.66
CA PHE A 9 10.22 -3.51 -0.47
C PHE A 9 9.79 -4.17 -1.80
N SER A 10 9.67 -3.38 -2.88
CA SER A 10 9.40 -3.92 -4.21
C SER A 10 10.54 -4.82 -4.70
N LEU A 11 11.81 -4.40 -4.57
CA LEU A 11 12.96 -5.23 -4.93
C LEU A 11 13.00 -6.54 -4.11
N TYR A 12 12.69 -6.48 -2.81
CA TYR A 12 12.62 -7.65 -1.94
C TYR A 12 11.48 -8.60 -2.35
N SER A 13 10.29 -8.06 -2.63
CA SER A 13 9.13 -8.83 -3.09
C SER A 13 9.37 -9.51 -4.44
N HIS A 14 10.14 -8.88 -5.34
CA HIS A 14 10.57 -9.47 -6.60
C HIS A 14 11.75 -10.46 -6.46
N GLY A 15 12.28 -10.68 -5.24
CA GLY A 15 13.41 -11.58 -4.99
C GLY A 15 14.74 -11.09 -5.57
N LEU A 16 14.85 -9.78 -5.87
CA LEU A 16 16.06 -9.17 -6.45
C LEU A 16 17.10 -8.80 -5.39
N VAL A 17 16.69 -8.68 -4.12
CA VAL A 17 17.57 -8.39 -2.98
C VAL A 17 17.26 -9.31 -1.80
N THR A 18 18.28 -9.61 -1.01
CA THR A 18 18.12 -10.41 0.20
C THR A 18 17.48 -9.61 1.34
N LEU A 19 16.84 -10.29 2.29
CA LEU A 19 16.27 -9.65 3.48
C LEU A 19 17.34 -8.84 4.25
N GLU A 20 18.55 -9.38 4.37
CA GLU A 20 19.66 -8.73 5.10
C GLU A 20 20.18 -7.47 4.41
N GLU A 21 20.16 -7.44 3.07
CA GLU A 21 20.44 -6.20 2.32
C GLU A 21 19.31 -5.21 2.51
N ALA A 22 18.05 -5.61 2.32
CA ALA A 22 16.92 -4.72 2.47
C ALA A 22 16.86 -4.06 3.87
N LEU A 23 17.12 -4.82 4.93
CA LEU A 23 17.15 -4.31 6.31
C LEU A 23 18.29 -3.31 6.57
N ARG A 24 19.41 -3.41 5.86
CA ARG A 24 20.53 -2.45 5.99
C ARG A 24 20.22 -1.08 5.40
N TRP A 25 19.34 -1.05 4.40
CA TRP A 25 18.97 0.17 3.68
C TRP A 25 17.60 0.73 4.09
N ALA A 26 16.80 -0.05 4.80
CA ALA A 26 15.52 0.40 5.35
C ALA A 26 15.71 1.53 6.37
N SER A 27 14.88 2.57 6.28
CA SER A 27 14.92 3.68 7.24
C SER A 27 14.48 3.24 8.64
N ASN A 28 13.60 2.24 8.72
CA ASN A 28 13.16 1.65 9.97
C ASN A 28 13.08 0.12 9.83
N VAL A 29 14.00 -0.56 10.51
CA VAL A 29 14.17 -2.01 10.48
C VAL A 29 12.92 -2.73 11.01
N ASP A 30 12.29 -2.21 12.05
CA ASP A 30 11.11 -2.83 12.67
C ASP A 30 9.88 -2.68 11.78
N GLU A 31 9.70 -1.51 11.14
CA GLU A 31 8.65 -1.28 10.15
C GLU A 31 8.79 -2.22 8.95
N PHE A 32 10.02 -2.38 8.44
CA PHE A 32 10.28 -3.28 7.33
C PHE A 32 9.98 -4.74 7.69
N LYS A 33 10.38 -5.20 8.89
CA LYS A 33 10.06 -6.54 9.38
C LYS A 33 8.56 -6.78 9.51
N LEU A 34 7.83 -5.83 10.07
CA LEU A 34 6.36 -5.89 10.17
C LEU A 34 5.74 -6.06 8.78
N LYS A 35 6.22 -5.28 7.81
CA LYS A 35 5.74 -5.32 6.42
C LYS A 35 6.05 -6.66 5.74
N VAL A 36 7.26 -7.20 5.94
CA VAL A 36 7.66 -8.53 5.44
C VAL A 36 6.82 -9.66 6.05
N GLN A 37 6.41 -9.52 7.31
CA GLN A 37 5.49 -10.44 7.99
C GLN A 37 4.02 -10.31 7.53
N GLY A 38 3.75 -9.45 6.55
CA GLY A 38 2.39 -9.21 6.03
C GLY A 38 1.56 -8.24 6.87
N ILE A 39 2.17 -7.59 7.87
CA ILE A 39 1.54 -6.51 8.64
C ILE A 39 1.76 -5.21 7.86
N SER A 40 0.98 -5.04 6.79
CA SER A 40 0.98 -3.81 6.00
C SER A 40 0.14 -2.76 6.70
N THR A 41 0.73 -1.59 6.98
CA THR A 41 0.00 -0.43 7.49
C THR A 41 -1.02 0.04 6.43
N THR A 42 -2.17 0.55 6.87
CA THR A 42 -3.28 1.04 6.01
C THR A 42 -2.83 1.98 4.88
N ALA A 43 -1.73 2.71 5.08
CA ALA A 43 -1.10 3.58 4.09
C ALA A 43 -0.64 2.86 2.80
N ASP A 44 -0.28 1.57 2.88
CA ASP A 44 0.14 0.77 1.72
C ASP A 44 -1.09 0.32 0.89
N THR A 45 -2.15 -0.12 1.57
CA THR A 45 -3.42 -0.53 0.94
C THR A 45 -4.12 0.63 0.25
N SER A 46 -4.08 1.84 0.83
CA SER A 46 -4.62 3.04 0.18
C SER A 46 -3.90 3.36 -1.13
N ARG A 47 -2.62 2.98 -1.27
CA ARG A 47 -1.79 3.31 -2.42
C ARG A 47 -1.93 2.32 -3.57
N ASP A 48 -2.14 1.04 -3.28
CA ASP A 48 -2.56 0.04 -4.28
C ASP A 48 -3.93 0.41 -4.90
N GLN A 49 -4.89 0.82 -4.05
CA GLN A 49 -6.19 1.32 -4.50
C GLN A 49 -6.08 2.62 -5.31
N MET A 50 -5.20 3.55 -4.92
CA MET A 50 -4.95 4.79 -5.68
C MET A 50 -4.23 4.52 -7.02
N ALA A 51 -3.23 3.64 -7.05
CA ALA A 51 -2.53 3.26 -8.28
C ALA A 51 -3.50 2.59 -9.26
N SER A 52 -4.36 1.69 -8.78
CA SER A 52 -5.37 1.04 -9.61
C SER A 52 -6.43 2.00 -10.14
N THR A 53 -6.73 3.10 -9.44
CA THR A 53 -7.70 4.12 -9.89
C THR A 53 -7.07 5.16 -10.84
N ILE A 54 -5.77 5.39 -10.77
CA ILE A 54 -5.04 6.35 -11.62
C ILE A 54 -4.58 5.72 -12.95
N PHE A 55 -4.17 4.45 -12.93
CA PHE A 55 -3.77 3.72 -14.14
C PHE A 55 -4.90 2.86 -14.75
N GLY A 56 -6.07 2.81 -14.08
CA GLY A 56 -7.27 2.12 -14.56
C GLY A 56 -8.12 3.00 -15.48
N ASN A 57 -8.32 2.53 -16.71
CA ASN A 57 -9.22 3.04 -17.75
C ASN A 57 -10.51 3.74 -17.19
N PRO A 58 -10.87 4.97 -17.61
CA PRO A 58 -11.99 5.75 -17.05
C PRO A 58 -13.39 5.20 -17.38
N SER A 59 -13.50 4.00 -17.94
CA SER A 59 -14.74 3.35 -18.34
C SER A 59 -14.80 1.91 -17.83
N GLY A 60 -14.84 1.75 -16.52
CA GLY A 60 -15.13 0.49 -15.84
C GLY A 60 -15.99 0.77 -14.61
N LYS A 61 -17.26 0.34 -14.68
CA LYS A 61 -18.32 0.56 -13.68
C LYS A 61 -17.84 0.45 -12.22
N PRO A 62 -18.29 1.33 -11.30
CA PRO A 62 -17.97 1.18 -9.89
C PRO A 62 -18.77 0.00 -9.32
N ALA A 63 -18.13 -1.16 -9.19
CA ALA A 63 -18.72 -2.31 -8.52
C ALA A 63 -18.34 -2.30 -7.03
N LYS A 64 -19.20 -1.61 -6.27
CA LYS A 64 -19.73 -2.06 -4.96
C LYS A 64 -18.74 -2.28 -3.80
N GLY A 65 -18.67 -1.29 -2.92
CA GLY A 65 -18.11 -1.39 -1.57
C GLY A 65 -18.49 -0.18 -0.71
N ALA A 66 -19.80 -0.04 -0.44
CA ALA A 66 -20.47 0.82 0.55
C ALA A 66 -19.65 1.98 1.17
N ALA A 67 -19.84 3.19 0.65
CA ALA A 67 -19.72 4.38 1.49
C ALA A 67 -20.81 4.31 2.57
N PRO A 68 -20.50 4.47 3.88
CA PRO A 68 -21.56 4.58 4.88
C PRO A 68 -22.34 5.86 4.61
N GLU A 69 -23.61 5.69 4.29
CA GLU A 69 -24.60 6.75 4.16
C GLU A 69 -24.68 7.46 5.52
N ILE A 70 -24.13 8.68 5.59
CA ILE A 70 -24.33 9.54 6.76
C ILE A 70 -25.74 10.10 6.62
N THR A 71 -26.73 9.30 7.06
CA THR A 71 -28.09 9.78 7.30
C THR A 71 -27.99 10.90 8.32
N ARG A 72 -28.03 12.16 7.84
CA ARG A 72 -28.10 13.34 8.69
C ARG A 72 -29.48 13.33 9.36
N PHE A 73 -29.55 12.75 10.54
CA PHE A 73 -30.69 12.90 11.43
C PHE A 73 -30.80 14.37 11.85
N GLY A 74 -31.85 15.04 11.40
CA GLY A 74 -32.17 16.42 11.76
C GLY A 74 -33.37 16.87 10.94
N LYS A 75 -34.55 16.68 11.53
CA LYS A 75 -35.83 17.18 11.04
C LYS A 75 -35.89 18.71 11.16
#